data_AF-A0A2G6EJW4-F1
#
_entry.id   AF-A0A2G6EJW4-F1
#
_cell.length_a   1.000
_cell.length_b   1.000
_cell.length_c   1.000
_cell.angle_alpha   90.00
_cell.angle_beta   90.00
_cell.angle_gamma   90.00
#
_symmetry.space_group_name_H-M   'P 1'
#
loop_
_entity.id
_entity.type
_entity.pdbx_description
1 polymer ?
#
loop_
_entity_poly.entity_id
_entity_poly.type
_entity_poly.pdbx_seq_one_letter_code
_entity_poly.pdbx_strand_id
1 'polypeptide(L)'
;MRFVTYTQDSLPSRVSPVGMLMLIAAILLGSGVLPAVAIHFEPTTERLFTLLWLVMYLGAFLGLMFRHGINWISWLLRYRILLVLLLLGTAASVAWSLDARVSAERVVHLLGTSIVAFHIGFSMPLLTTLRVLAVLLGIAILASVGTALGYPALGLESYEGVQVWRGVFISKNDLGFWSAASVLLFITLSESTRELFWRVFCFVMAGIAVGVLIMSQSATSLMAMLVAGAVALYLYISIRFQLGFVRMVVLAVLMVAIVGLAIANIDTASIVGRTGDLTGRGEVWRQTWKLILDQPLTGYGYGALWFPTGETLRIQESLTDFSWVVYHAHNGFLQVASEVGLPLAMLALLWVVQQMIEIFYCQYQRQQAGVLFVLAFSIAFLISNYSEARFLISRELYWILFLALPISMLRQINDTRVPQGSMAGGARSTVMPGPMGPPGTRHGAAMMHGAMAAAPTPSAAELRERPWLAPRQSARFGAHGSSAAASDPAGAAGADAVVRNTRTEQYSKRSPGEGRRAATALKRSSIGSAGIGSGIVDDGSQEHDDAADVEAEQDVFDMTHTSFDDDRYDLDFDLDFDDASATDDWVDPPDERDR
;
A
#
# COMPACT_ATOMS: atom_id res chain seq x y z
N MET A 1 22.75 -25.31 -14.05
CA MET A 1 22.26 -24.92 -12.71
C MET A 1 20.90 -25.57 -12.47
N ARG A 2 20.69 -26.30 -11.37
CA ARG A 2 19.35 -26.79 -11.00
C ARG A 2 18.60 -25.67 -10.29
N PHE A 3 17.39 -25.35 -10.76
CA PHE A 3 16.49 -24.44 -10.06
C PHE A 3 16.03 -25.13 -8.77
N VAL A 4 16.43 -24.58 -7.63
CA VAL A 4 15.86 -24.97 -6.33
C VAL A 4 14.48 -24.35 -6.26
N THR A 5 13.47 -25.11 -6.72
CA THR A 5 12.09 -24.82 -6.34
C THR A 5 11.98 -25.07 -4.84
N TYR A 6 11.55 -24.06 -4.09
CA TYR A 6 11.32 -24.18 -2.65
C TYR A 6 10.04 -24.99 -2.37
N THR A 7 10.09 -26.28 -2.66
CA THR A 7 9.28 -27.30 -1.99
C THR A 7 10.15 -28.01 -0.98
N GLN A 8 10.60 -27.27 0.03
CA GLN A 8 10.71 -27.88 1.34
C GLN A 8 9.38 -27.65 2.02
N ASP A 9 8.85 -28.69 2.63
CA ASP A 9 7.88 -28.51 3.70
C ASP A 9 8.54 -27.62 4.76
N SER A 10 8.12 -26.36 4.81
CA SER A 10 8.33 -25.56 6.00
C SER A 10 7.62 -26.31 7.12
N LEU A 11 8.40 -27.03 7.94
CA LEU A 11 7.98 -27.59 9.22
C LEU A 11 7.01 -26.57 9.83
N PRO A 12 5.74 -26.93 10.07
CA PRO A 12 4.72 -25.93 10.36
C PRO A 12 5.15 -25.17 11.61
N SER A 13 5.67 -23.97 11.40
CA SER A 13 5.93 -22.98 12.44
C SER A 13 4.56 -22.68 13.01
N ARG A 14 4.17 -23.40 14.07
CA ARG A 14 2.77 -23.58 14.49
C ARG A 14 2.10 -22.21 14.54
N VAL A 15 1.32 -21.92 13.50
CA VAL A 15 0.79 -20.57 13.28
C VAL A 15 -0.12 -20.31 14.46
N SER A 16 0.16 -19.23 15.19
CA SER A 16 -0.58 -18.92 16.41
C SER A 16 -2.06 -18.83 16.08
N PRO A 17 -2.97 -19.57 16.75
CA PRO A 17 -4.40 -19.47 16.46
C PRO A 17 -4.89 -18.02 16.65
N VAL A 18 -4.39 -17.34 17.70
CA VAL A 18 -4.58 -15.89 17.93
C VAL A 18 -4.14 -15.02 16.75
N GLY A 19 -2.98 -15.32 16.15
CA GLY A 19 -2.46 -14.54 15.02
C GLY A 19 -3.19 -14.83 13.70
N MET A 20 -3.69 -16.06 13.52
CA MET A 20 -4.57 -16.42 12.42
C MET A 20 -5.91 -15.69 12.53
N LEU A 21 -6.50 -15.67 13.74
CA LEU A 21 -7.71 -14.91 14.04
C LEU A 21 -7.51 -13.40 13.78
N MET A 22 -6.39 -12.83 14.25
CA MET A 22 -6.01 -11.43 14.00
C MET A 22 -5.92 -11.12 12.50
N LEU A 23 -5.31 -12.00 11.70
CA LEU A 23 -5.22 -11.86 10.26
C LEU A 23 -6.60 -11.93 9.58
N ILE A 24 -7.44 -12.91 9.95
CA ILE A 24 -8.79 -13.06 9.39
C ILE A 24 -9.65 -11.83 9.73
N ALA A 25 -9.62 -11.39 10.99
CA ALA A 25 -10.34 -10.19 11.44
C ALA A 25 -9.86 -8.92 10.71
N ALA A 26 -8.53 -8.75 10.55
CA ALA A 26 -7.97 -7.61 9.82
C ALA A 26 -8.39 -7.58 8.34
N ILE A 27 -8.51 -8.74 7.70
CA ILE A 27 -8.99 -8.83 6.31
C ILE A 27 -10.49 -8.55 6.23
N LEU A 28 -11.33 -9.15 7.09
CA LEU A 28 -12.78 -8.98 7.04
C LEU A 28 -13.23 -7.57 7.42
N LEU A 29 -12.64 -6.98 8.46
CA LEU A 29 -12.93 -5.61 8.89
C LEU A 29 -12.29 -4.58 7.96
N GLY A 30 -11.01 -4.74 7.64
CA GLY A 30 -10.26 -3.73 6.90
C GLY A 30 -10.51 -3.72 5.39
N SER A 31 -11.10 -4.76 4.81
CA SER A 31 -11.55 -4.72 3.41
C SER A 31 -12.84 -3.90 3.21
N GLY A 32 -13.45 -3.42 4.30
CA GLY A 32 -14.76 -2.78 4.30
C GLY A 32 -15.93 -3.75 4.13
N VAL A 33 -15.70 -5.03 3.80
CA VAL A 33 -16.75 -6.00 3.49
C VAL A 33 -17.66 -6.28 4.68
N LEU A 34 -17.10 -6.62 5.85
CA LEU A 34 -17.91 -6.92 7.02
C LEU A 34 -18.66 -5.67 7.55
N PRO A 35 -18.03 -4.48 7.65
CA PRO A 35 -18.75 -3.24 7.97
C PRO A 35 -19.84 -2.88 6.96
N ALA A 36 -19.56 -2.90 5.65
CA ALA A 36 -20.52 -2.48 4.62
C ALA A 36 -21.79 -3.35 4.61
N VAL A 37 -21.63 -4.67 4.74
CA VAL A 37 -22.77 -5.60 4.83
C VAL A 37 -23.53 -5.42 6.14
N ALA A 38 -22.85 -5.28 7.28
CA ALA A 38 -23.51 -5.13 8.57
C ALA A 38 -24.28 -3.81 8.70
N ILE A 39 -23.67 -2.68 8.33
CA ILE A 39 -24.29 -1.34 8.40
C ILE A 39 -25.50 -1.24 7.47
N HIS A 40 -25.50 -1.94 6.32
CA HIS A 40 -26.65 -2.00 5.42
C HIS A 40 -27.89 -2.65 6.05
N PHE A 41 -27.72 -3.65 6.92
CA PHE A 41 -28.84 -4.30 7.62
C PHE A 41 -29.14 -3.69 8.99
N GLU A 42 -28.12 -3.20 9.70
CA GLU A 42 -28.25 -2.63 11.04
C GLU A 42 -27.25 -1.45 11.23
N PRO A 43 -27.68 -0.21 10.96
CA PRO A 43 -26.80 0.98 11.01
C PRO A 43 -26.17 1.27 12.37
N THR A 44 -26.78 0.80 13.48
CA THR A 44 -26.27 0.99 14.85
C THR A 44 -24.96 0.22 15.14
N THR A 45 -24.54 -0.67 14.24
CA THR A 45 -23.35 -1.54 14.42
C THR A 45 -21.99 -0.81 14.34
N GLU A 46 -21.93 0.45 13.89
CA GLU A 46 -20.68 1.21 13.76
C GLU A 46 -19.84 1.28 15.05
N ARG A 47 -20.51 1.46 16.21
CA ARG A 47 -19.86 1.51 17.53
C ARG A 47 -19.18 0.18 17.88
N LEU A 48 -19.79 -0.94 17.49
CA LEU A 48 -19.23 -2.29 17.71
C LEU A 48 -17.93 -2.48 16.90
N PHE A 49 -17.87 -2.01 15.66
CA PHE A 49 -16.65 -2.11 14.85
C PHE A 49 -15.49 -1.30 15.44
N THR A 50 -15.77 -0.13 16.02
CA THR A 50 -14.75 0.66 16.72
C THR A 50 -14.20 -0.09 17.94
N LEU A 51 -15.07 -0.73 18.75
CA LEU A 51 -14.64 -1.57 19.87
C LEU A 51 -13.83 -2.80 19.41
N LEU A 52 -14.25 -3.48 18.34
CA LEU A 52 -13.52 -4.61 17.77
C LEU A 52 -12.10 -4.21 17.32
N TRP A 53 -11.96 -3.05 16.67
CA TRP A 53 -10.65 -2.50 16.29
C TRP A 53 -9.77 -2.20 17.51
N LEU A 54 -10.31 -1.58 18.56
CA LEU A 54 -9.55 -1.31 19.80
C LEU A 54 -9.07 -2.61 20.47
N VAL A 55 -9.91 -3.64 20.53
CA VAL A 55 -9.54 -4.98 21.03
C VAL A 55 -8.43 -5.61 20.17
N MET A 56 -8.51 -5.46 18.84
CA MET A 56 -7.45 -5.91 17.94
C MET A 56 -6.13 -5.16 18.15
N TYR A 57 -6.16 -3.84 18.35
CA TYR A 57 -4.96 -3.04 18.60
C TYR A 57 -4.25 -3.50 19.89
N LEU A 58 -5.01 -3.67 20.98
CA LEU A 58 -4.49 -4.17 22.25
C LEU A 58 -3.97 -5.60 22.12
N GLY A 59 -4.72 -6.51 21.49
CA GLY A 59 -4.31 -7.89 21.26
C GLY A 59 -3.06 -8.01 20.38
N ALA A 60 -2.92 -7.17 19.36
CA ALA A 60 -1.76 -7.11 18.49
C ALA A 60 -0.52 -6.60 19.25
N PHE A 61 -0.66 -5.53 20.04
CA PHE A 61 0.39 -4.99 20.90
C PHE A 61 0.87 -6.00 21.95
N LEU A 62 -0.05 -6.57 22.72
CA LEU A 62 0.26 -7.62 23.69
C LEU A 62 0.90 -8.84 23.03
N GLY A 63 0.38 -9.28 21.89
CA GLY A 63 0.94 -10.39 21.12
C GLY A 63 2.38 -10.15 20.63
N LEU A 64 2.72 -8.90 20.27
CA LEU A 64 4.09 -8.49 19.93
C LEU A 64 4.98 -8.42 21.18
N MET A 65 4.50 -7.84 22.28
CA MET A 65 5.22 -7.78 23.55
C MET A 65 5.55 -9.17 24.08
N PHE A 66 4.58 -10.09 24.15
CA PHE A 66 4.79 -11.44 24.70
C PHE A 66 5.67 -12.35 23.82
N ARG A 67 5.63 -12.22 22.48
CA ARG A 67 6.48 -13.04 21.59
C ARG A 67 7.87 -12.46 21.31
N HIS A 68 7.97 -11.13 21.20
CA HIS A 68 9.16 -10.47 20.67
C HIS A 68 9.80 -9.52 21.67
N GLY A 69 9.09 -9.14 22.75
CA GLY A 69 9.55 -8.12 23.70
C GLY A 69 9.87 -6.81 22.99
N ILE A 70 10.93 -6.13 23.40
CA ILE A 70 11.36 -4.86 22.80
C ILE A 70 12.01 -5.07 21.41
N ASN A 71 12.30 -6.32 20.99
CA ASN A 71 13.06 -6.59 19.75
C ASN A 71 12.34 -6.13 18.47
N TRP A 72 11.00 -6.13 18.42
CA TRP A 72 10.28 -5.61 17.25
C TRP A 72 10.39 -4.09 17.13
N ILE A 73 10.39 -3.37 18.27
CA ILE A 73 10.65 -1.91 18.32
C ILE A 73 12.08 -1.62 17.86
N SER A 74 13.05 -2.34 18.41
CA SER A 74 14.47 -2.23 18.01
C SER A 74 14.69 -2.55 16.52
N TRP A 75 13.93 -3.50 15.98
CA TRP A 75 13.95 -3.82 14.55
C TRP A 75 13.35 -2.68 13.70
N LEU A 76 12.22 -2.10 14.11
CA LEU A 76 11.63 -0.96 13.41
C LEU A 76 12.55 0.26 13.43
N LEU A 77 13.13 0.60 14.58
CA LEU A 77 14.10 1.70 14.68
C LEU A 77 15.34 1.47 13.80
N ARG A 78 15.78 0.22 13.65
CA ARG A 78 16.99 -0.11 12.86
C ARG A 78 16.75 -0.22 11.35
N TYR A 79 15.59 -0.72 10.91
CA TYR A 79 15.31 -1.05 9.50
C TYR A 79 14.14 -0.27 8.88
N ARG A 80 13.38 0.46 9.69
CA ARG A 80 12.17 1.20 9.30
C ARG A 80 12.12 2.60 9.91
N ILE A 81 13.27 3.22 10.17
CA ILE A 81 13.36 4.52 10.84
C ILE A 81 12.50 5.61 10.16
N LEU A 82 12.42 5.64 8.83
CA LEU A 82 11.60 6.61 8.10
C LEU A 82 10.09 6.43 8.37
N LEU A 83 9.61 5.18 8.50
CA LEU A 83 8.23 4.88 8.89
C LEU A 83 7.98 5.24 10.36
N VAL A 84 8.93 4.99 11.25
CA VAL A 84 8.79 5.37 12.67
C VAL A 84 8.72 6.89 12.80
N LEU A 85 9.60 7.62 12.11
CA LEU A 85 9.57 9.09 12.08
C LEU A 85 8.29 9.63 11.45
N LEU A 86 7.77 8.97 10.40
CA LEU A 86 6.47 9.32 9.81
C LEU A 86 5.33 9.17 10.81
N LEU A 87 5.20 7.99 11.45
CA LEU A 87 4.15 7.74 12.44
C LEU A 87 4.24 8.64 13.68
N LEU A 88 5.46 8.91 14.17
CA LEU A 88 5.68 9.85 15.27
C LEU A 88 5.37 11.30 14.87
N GLY A 89 5.71 11.70 13.64
CA GLY A 89 5.37 13.02 13.11
C GLY A 89 3.86 13.21 12.91
N THR A 90 3.18 12.20 12.37
CA THR A 90 1.72 12.17 12.28
C THR A 90 1.08 12.25 13.67
N ALA A 91 1.62 11.55 14.68
CA ALA A 91 1.16 11.68 16.06
C ALA A 91 1.44 13.05 16.68
N ALA A 92 2.58 13.67 16.38
CA ALA A 92 2.90 15.02 16.82
C ALA A 92 1.94 16.07 16.23
N SER A 93 1.38 15.84 15.03
CA SER A 93 0.46 16.78 14.37
C SER A 93 -0.83 17.07 15.15
N VAL A 94 -1.17 16.26 16.15
CA VAL A 94 -2.25 16.53 17.11
C VAL A 94 -2.02 17.85 17.86
N ALA A 95 -0.76 18.20 18.17
CA ALA A 95 -0.42 19.35 18.99
C ALA A 95 -0.63 20.72 18.29
N TRP A 96 -0.81 20.72 16.96
CA TRP A 96 -1.09 21.92 16.16
C TRP A 96 -2.29 21.73 15.22
N SER A 97 -3.11 20.71 15.47
CA SER A 97 -4.32 20.45 14.68
C SER A 97 -5.39 21.50 14.95
N LEU A 98 -6.17 21.83 13.91
CA LEU A 98 -7.39 22.64 14.06
C LEU A 98 -8.44 21.96 14.96
N ASP A 99 -8.46 20.62 14.99
CA ASP A 99 -9.24 19.84 15.96
C ASP A 99 -8.36 18.74 16.55
N ALA A 100 -7.73 19.07 17.68
CA ALA A 100 -6.85 18.15 18.40
C ALA A 100 -7.60 16.90 18.91
N ARG A 101 -8.92 16.95 19.15
CA ARG A 101 -9.69 15.79 19.62
C ARG A 101 -9.87 14.78 18.48
N VAL A 102 -10.33 15.24 17.33
CA VAL A 102 -10.55 14.39 16.15
C VAL A 102 -9.21 13.88 15.59
N SER A 103 -8.16 14.71 15.58
CA SER A 103 -6.82 14.24 15.22
C SER A 103 -6.28 13.21 16.20
N ALA A 104 -6.45 13.38 17.51
CA ALA A 104 -6.01 12.38 18.50
C ALA A 104 -6.69 11.03 18.30
N GLU A 105 -8.02 11.00 18.11
CA GLU A 105 -8.79 9.78 17.83
C GLU A 105 -8.27 9.07 16.57
N ARG A 106 -8.10 9.82 15.47
CA ARG A 106 -7.64 9.27 14.19
C ARG A 106 -6.19 8.79 14.27
N VAL A 107 -5.32 9.47 15.01
CA VAL A 107 -3.94 9.02 15.30
C VAL A 107 -3.95 7.71 16.08
N VAL A 108 -4.79 7.56 17.10
CA VAL A 108 -4.93 6.29 17.85
C VAL A 108 -5.33 5.14 16.91
N HIS A 109 -6.30 5.37 16.02
CA HIS A 109 -6.68 4.38 15.02
C HIS A 109 -5.55 4.07 14.01
N LEU A 110 -4.80 5.07 13.54
CA LEU A 110 -3.67 4.86 12.62
C LEU A 110 -2.54 4.06 13.27
N LEU A 111 -2.14 4.42 14.49
CA LEU A 111 -1.09 3.73 15.24
C LEU A 111 -1.52 2.30 15.57
N GLY A 112 -2.76 2.11 16.05
CA GLY A 112 -3.32 0.78 16.32
C GLY A 112 -3.39 -0.11 15.08
N THR A 113 -3.83 0.44 13.94
CA THR A 113 -3.87 -0.27 12.64
C THR A 113 -2.44 -0.66 12.20
N SER A 114 -1.47 0.23 12.40
CA SER A 114 -0.05 -0.05 12.11
C SER A 114 0.52 -1.14 13.02
N ILE A 115 0.14 -1.18 14.30
CA ILE A 115 0.50 -2.24 15.25
C ILE A 115 -0.10 -3.60 14.82
N VAL A 116 -1.35 -3.65 14.36
CA VAL A 116 -1.95 -4.86 13.77
C VAL A 116 -1.16 -5.33 12.56
N ALA A 117 -0.77 -4.42 11.67
CA ALA A 117 0.05 -4.73 10.50
C ALA A 117 1.44 -5.28 10.88
N PHE A 118 2.09 -4.68 11.88
CA PHE A 118 3.35 -5.18 12.43
C PHE A 118 3.16 -6.57 13.05
N HIS A 119 2.10 -6.79 13.84
CA HIS A 119 1.78 -8.08 14.44
C HIS A 119 1.64 -9.17 13.38
N ILE A 120 0.90 -8.91 12.30
CA ILE A 120 0.75 -9.82 11.16
C ILE A 120 2.11 -10.05 10.48
N GLY A 121 2.84 -8.98 10.14
CA GLY A 121 4.13 -9.06 9.46
C GLY A 121 5.20 -9.82 10.23
N PHE A 122 5.22 -9.71 11.57
CA PHE A 122 6.12 -10.49 12.43
C PHE A 122 5.59 -11.90 12.72
N SER A 123 4.28 -12.13 12.83
CA SER A 123 3.74 -13.42 13.30
C SER A 123 3.39 -14.41 12.19
N MET A 124 3.14 -13.94 10.97
CA MET A 124 2.67 -14.78 9.85
C MET A 124 3.75 -14.99 8.79
N PRO A 125 3.98 -16.23 8.32
CA PRO A 125 4.72 -16.49 7.08
C PRO A 125 3.98 -15.90 5.87
N LEU A 126 4.73 -15.29 4.94
CA LEU A 126 4.16 -14.58 3.78
C LEU A 126 3.16 -15.45 3.00
N LEU A 127 3.54 -16.68 2.65
CA LEU A 127 2.68 -17.60 1.90
C LEU A 127 1.41 -18.00 2.67
N THR A 128 1.45 -18.03 4.01
CA THR A 128 0.25 -18.23 4.84
C THR A 128 -0.67 -17.01 4.73
N THR A 129 -0.13 -15.80 4.86
CA THR A 129 -0.88 -14.55 4.66
C THR A 129 -1.54 -14.51 3.29
N LEU A 130 -0.81 -14.85 2.22
CA LEU A 130 -1.33 -14.86 0.86
C LEU A 130 -2.44 -15.90 0.65
N ARG A 131 -2.32 -17.10 1.23
CA ARG A 131 -3.36 -18.14 1.14
C ARG A 131 -4.64 -17.75 1.87
N VAL A 132 -4.53 -17.20 3.08
CA VAL A 132 -5.69 -16.72 3.85
C VAL A 132 -6.36 -15.55 3.13
N LEU A 133 -5.57 -14.60 2.62
CA LEU A 133 -6.07 -13.48 1.81
C LEU A 133 -6.81 -13.97 0.56
N ALA A 134 -6.28 -14.99 -0.14
CA ALA A 134 -6.92 -15.54 -1.34
C ALA A 134 -8.24 -16.25 -1.04
N VAL A 135 -8.36 -16.94 0.09
CA VAL A 135 -9.64 -17.53 0.52
C VAL A 135 -10.67 -16.45 0.84
N LEU A 136 -10.31 -15.46 1.66
CA LEU A 136 -11.24 -14.42 2.09
C LEU A 136 -11.63 -13.45 0.96
N LEU A 137 -10.69 -13.00 0.14
CA LEU A 137 -11.01 -12.22 -1.06
C LEU A 137 -11.77 -13.06 -2.09
N GLY A 138 -11.43 -14.35 -2.27
CA GLY A 138 -12.20 -15.25 -3.14
C GLY A 138 -13.67 -15.35 -2.73
N ILE A 139 -13.94 -15.48 -1.42
CA ILE A 139 -15.30 -15.44 -0.86
C ILE A 139 -15.95 -14.07 -1.11
N ALA A 140 -15.27 -12.96 -0.86
CA ALA A 140 -15.82 -11.62 -1.08
C ALA A 140 -16.14 -11.32 -2.56
N ILE A 141 -15.32 -11.81 -3.50
CA ILE A 141 -15.56 -11.70 -4.95
C ILE A 141 -16.78 -12.54 -5.36
N LEU A 142 -16.89 -13.79 -4.88
CA LEU A 142 -18.07 -14.63 -5.18
C LEU A 142 -19.35 -14.07 -4.53
N ALA A 143 -19.25 -13.55 -3.31
CA ALA A 143 -20.35 -12.84 -2.64
C ALA A 143 -20.76 -11.59 -3.42
N SER A 144 -19.81 -10.82 -3.96
CA SER A 144 -20.08 -9.64 -4.79
C SER A 144 -20.85 -9.98 -6.07
N VAL A 145 -20.50 -11.09 -6.75
CA VAL A 145 -21.28 -11.63 -7.88
C VAL A 145 -22.70 -11.99 -7.42
N GLY A 146 -22.82 -12.70 -6.29
CA GLY A 146 -24.10 -13.10 -5.71
C GLY A 146 -25.00 -11.91 -5.38
N THR A 147 -24.47 -10.84 -4.77
CA THR A 147 -25.24 -9.64 -4.44
C THR A 147 -25.58 -8.83 -5.68
N ALA A 148 -24.67 -8.67 -6.64
CA ALA A 148 -24.95 -7.88 -7.85
C ALA A 148 -26.06 -8.50 -8.72
N LEU A 149 -26.18 -9.83 -8.73
CA LEU A 149 -27.19 -10.57 -9.50
C LEU A 149 -28.47 -10.87 -8.71
N GLY A 150 -28.35 -11.19 -7.41
CA GLY A 150 -29.46 -11.66 -6.57
C GLY A 150 -30.03 -10.65 -5.60
N TYR A 151 -29.29 -9.58 -5.25
CA TYR A 151 -29.76 -8.53 -4.36
C TYR A 151 -29.21 -7.14 -4.77
N PRO A 152 -29.70 -6.57 -5.89
CA PRO A 152 -29.12 -5.38 -6.51
C PRO A 152 -29.04 -4.15 -5.59
N ALA A 153 -29.95 -4.02 -4.61
CA ALA A 153 -29.98 -2.93 -3.63
C ALA A 153 -28.70 -2.82 -2.76
N LEU A 154 -27.95 -3.92 -2.61
CA LEU A 154 -26.64 -3.93 -1.95
C LEU A 154 -25.50 -3.96 -2.98
N GLY A 155 -25.68 -4.74 -4.06
CA GLY A 155 -24.63 -5.10 -5.00
C GLY A 155 -24.34 -4.10 -6.13
N LEU A 156 -25.25 -3.16 -6.39
CA LEU A 156 -25.08 -2.11 -7.41
C LEU A 156 -25.03 -0.72 -6.77
N GLU A 157 -24.32 0.20 -7.41
CA GLU A 157 -24.37 1.64 -7.12
C GLU A 157 -24.63 2.44 -8.39
N SER A 158 -25.30 3.59 -8.25
CA SER A 158 -25.46 4.55 -9.35
C SER A 158 -24.23 5.45 -9.42
N TYR A 159 -23.54 5.44 -10.55
CA TYR A 159 -22.37 6.28 -10.82
C TYR A 159 -22.56 6.98 -12.17
N GLU A 160 -22.58 8.32 -12.17
CA GLU A 160 -22.79 9.14 -13.38
C GLU A 160 -24.06 8.73 -14.19
N GLY A 161 -25.10 8.27 -13.49
CA GLY A 161 -26.36 7.80 -14.10
C GLY A 161 -26.33 6.35 -14.61
N VAL A 162 -25.21 5.65 -14.48
CA VAL A 162 -25.05 4.23 -14.88
C VAL A 162 -24.98 3.35 -13.65
N GLN A 163 -25.68 2.21 -13.68
CA GLN A 163 -25.58 1.19 -12.64
C GLN A 163 -24.28 0.39 -12.81
N VAL A 164 -23.44 0.39 -11.79
CA VAL A 164 -22.13 -0.28 -11.76
C VAL A 164 -22.01 -1.20 -10.55
N TRP A 165 -21.15 -2.21 -10.63
CA TRP A 165 -21.05 -3.18 -9.53
C TRP A 165 -20.27 -2.60 -8.35
N ARG A 166 -20.89 -2.64 -7.17
CA ARG A 166 -20.29 -2.37 -5.86
C ARG A 166 -20.01 -3.66 -5.09
N GLY A 167 -20.82 -4.69 -5.30
CA GLY A 167 -20.71 -5.97 -4.61
C GLY A 167 -20.93 -5.82 -3.11
N VAL A 168 -20.14 -6.55 -2.31
CA VAL A 168 -20.17 -6.46 -0.84
C VAL A 168 -19.19 -5.42 -0.26
N PHE A 169 -18.61 -4.55 -1.10
CA PHE A 169 -17.65 -3.51 -0.67
C PHE A 169 -18.34 -2.15 -0.46
N ILE A 170 -17.58 -1.18 0.05
CA ILE A 170 -18.07 0.18 0.33
C ILE A 170 -18.36 0.97 -0.96
N SER A 171 -17.52 0.82 -1.98
CA SER A 171 -17.64 1.49 -3.29
C SER A 171 -17.22 0.60 -4.47
N LYS A 172 -17.62 0.94 -5.70
CA LYS A 172 -17.11 0.28 -6.93
C LYS A 172 -15.59 0.29 -7.04
N ASN A 173 -14.93 1.34 -6.51
CA ASN A 173 -13.48 1.51 -6.58
C ASN A 173 -12.74 0.59 -5.58
N ASP A 174 -13.40 0.16 -4.51
CA ASP A 174 -12.89 -0.86 -3.60
C ASP A 174 -13.09 -2.26 -4.18
N LEU A 175 -14.28 -2.56 -4.72
CA LEU A 175 -14.51 -3.81 -5.45
C LEU A 175 -13.51 -3.97 -6.59
N GLY A 176 -13.33 -2.93 -7.40
CA GLY A 176 -12.36 -2.91 -8.50
C GLY A 176 -10.94 -3.19 -8.02
N PHE A 177 -10.47 -2.53 -6.97
CA PHE A 177 -9.12 -2.75 -6.47
C PHE A 177 -8.93 -4.16 -5.90
N TRP A 178 -9.85 -4.63 -5.06
CA TRP A 178 -9.74 -5.97 -4.47
C TRP A 178 -9.91 -7.08 -5.51
N SER A 179 -10.64 -6.82 -6.60
CA SER A 179 -10.66 -7.68 -7.79
C SER A 179 -9.30 -7.70 -8.50
N ALA A 180 -8.72 -6.53 -8.79
CA ALA A 180 -7.38 -6.41 -9.39
C ALA A 180 -6.29 -7.09 -8.53
N ALA A 181 -6.30 -6.89 -7.22
CA ALA A 181 -5.42 -7.55 -6.27
C ALA A 181 -5.65 -9.07 -6.25
N SER A 182 -6.89 -9.54 -6.33
CA SER A 182 -7.23 -10.96 -6.40
C SER A 182 -6.68 -11.63 -7.66
N VAL A 183 -6.76 -10.97 -8.83
CA VAL A 183 -6.16 -11.48 -10.09
C VAL A 183 -4.66 -11.71 -9.90
N LEU A 184 -3.94 -10.70 -9.40
CA LEU A 184 -2.49 -10.78 -9.13
C LEU A 184 -2.16 -11.88 -8.10
N LEU A 185 -2.99 -12.02 -7.06
CA LEU A 185 -2.83 -13.00 -5.99
C LEU A 185 -3.03 -14.45 -6.48
N PHE A 186 -4.12 -14.73 -7.19
CA PHE A 186 -4.42 -16.07 -7.69
C PHE A 186 -3.43 -16.51 -8.78
N ILE A 187 -3.02 -15.61 -9.69
CA ILE A 187 -1.96 -15.89 -10.66
C ILE A 187 -0.67 -16.26 -9.93
N THR A 188 -0.30 -15.51 -8.88
CA THR A 188 0.89 -15.79 -8.08
C THR A 188 0.80 -17.15 -7.36
N LEU A 189 -0.33 -17.44 -6.71
CA LEU A 189 -0.52 -18.70 -6.00
C LEU A 189 -0.56 -19.93 -6.93
N SER A 190 -0.94 -19.76 -8.21
CA SER A 190 -0.90 -20.81 -9.23
C SER A 190 0.51 -21.37 -9.50
N GLU A 191 1.57 -20.62 -9.19
CA GLU A 191 2.98 -21.07 -9.27
C GLU A 191 3.41 -21.83 -8.01
N SER A 192 2.81 -21.50 -6.85
CA SER A 192 3.10 -22.12 -5.55
C SER A 192 2.49 -23.50 -5.35
N THR A 193 1.59 -23.94 -6.23
CA THR A 193 0.92 -25.26 -6.18
C THR A 193 1.35 -26.16 -7.33
N ARG A 194 1.56 -27.45 -7.03
CA ARG A 194 1.91 -28.47 -8.02
C ARG A 194 0.72 -29.25 -8.55
N GLU A 195 -0.39 -29.25 -7.82
CA GLU A 195 -1.59 -30.02 -8.18
C GLU A 195 -2.38 -29.28 -9.26
N LEU A 196 -2.68 -29.99 -10.35
CA LEU A 196 -3.40 -29.43 -11.50
C LEU A 196 -4.75 -28.84 -11.08
N PHE A 197 -5.48 -29.51 -10.18
CA PHE A 197 -6.77 -29.04 -9.66
C PHE A 197 -6.66 -27.65 -9.03
N TRP A 198 -5.79 -27.47 -8.03
CA TRP A 198 -5.60 -26.18 -7.36
C TRP A 198 -5.05 -25.10 -8.29
N ARG A 199 -4.23 -25.48 -9.27
CA ARG A 199 -3.70 -24.56 -10.28
C ARG A 199 -4.79 -24.05 -11.22
N VAL A 200 -5.66 -24.95 -11.69
CA VAL A 200 -6.85 -24.60 -12.50
C VAL A 200 -7.82 -23.76 -11.68
N PHE A 201 -8.08 -24.12 -10.41
CA PHE A 201 -8.92 -23.33 -9.50
C PHE A 201 -8.41 -21.89 -9.36
N CYS A 202 -7.10 -21.68 -9.20
CA CYS A 202 -6.51 -20.33 -9.18
C CYS A 202 -6.79 -19.57 -10.48
N PHE A 203 -6.63 -20.18 -11.65
CA PHE A 203 -6.92 -19.52 -12.93
C PHE A 203 -8.42 -19.22 -13.12
N VAL A 204 -9.32 -20.10 -12.67
CA VAL A 204 -10.77 -19.84 -12.68
C VAL A 204 -11.12 -18.64 -11.78
N MET A 205 -10.60 -18.62 -10.55
CA MET A 205 -10.83 -17.50 -9.62
C MET A 205 -10.23 -16.18 -10.13
N ALA A 206 -9.07 -16.22 -10.78
CA ALA A 206 -8.52 -15.04 -11.47
C ALA A 206 -9.43 -14.58 -12.62
N GLY A 207 -9.98 -15.49 -13.42
CA GLY A 207 -10.94 -15.16 -14.48
C GLY A 207 -12.22 -14.51 -13.96
N ILE A 208 -12.79 -15.02 -12.86
CA ILE A 208 -13.94 -14.42 -12.17
C ILE A 208 -13.59 -13.01 -11.68
N ALA A 209 -12.43 -12.83 -11.04
CA ALA A 209 -11.99 -11.52 -10.56
C ALA A 209 -11.74 -10.51 -11.71
N VAL A 210 -11.28 -10.95 -12.89
CA VAL A 210 -11.24 -10.09 -14.09
C VAL A 210 -12.65 -9.66 -14.52
N GLY A 211 -13.61 -10.59 -14.54
CA GLY A 211 -15.01 -10.28 -14.88
C GLY A 211 -15.61 -9.24 -13.93
N VAL A 212 -15.44 -9.43 -12.63
CA VAL A 212 -15.92 -8.51 -11.59
C VAL A 212 -15.22 -7.14 -11.66
N LEU A 213 -13.91 -7.10 -11.93
CA LEU A 213 -13.18 -5.87 -12.19
C LEU A 213 -13.78 -5.07 -13.36
N ILE A 214 -14.11 -5.74 -14.47
CA ILE A 214 -14.73 -5.08 -15.63
C ILE A 214 -16.12 -4.53 -15.27
N MET A 215 -16.95 -5.30 -14.55
CA MET A 215 -18.30 -4.86 -14.11
C MET A 215 -18.27 -3.71 -13.08
N SER A 216 -17.18 -3.56 -12.31
CA SER A 216 -17.00 -2.43 -11.38
C SER A 216 -16.75 -1.08 -12.07
N GLN A 217 -16.39 -1.09 -13.36
CA GLN A 217 -15.97 0.10 -14.12
C GLN A 217 -14.91 0.97 -13.40
N SER A 218 -14.04 0.36 -12.58
CA SER A 218 -12.97 1.08 -11.88
C SER A 218 -11.71 1.16 -12.76
N ALA A 219 -11.65 2.19 -13.63
CA ALA A 219 -10.57 2.35 -14.59
C ALA A 219 -9.17 2.44 -13.95
N THR A 220 -9.03 3.12 -12.81
CA THR A 220 -7.77 3.14 -12.04
C THR A 220 -7.37 1.75 -11.54
N SER A 221 -8.32 0.91 -11.15
CA SER A 221 -8.04 -0.47 -10.70
C SER A 221 -7.61 -1.37 -11.85
N LEU A 222 -8.20 -1.19 -13.04
CA LEU A 222 -7.77 -1.88 -14.26
C LEU A 222 -6.36 -1.46 -14.67
N MET A 223 -6.07 -0.15 -14.68
CA MET A 223 -4.73 0.41 -14.87
C MET A 223 -3.72 -0.19 -13.88
N ALA A 224 -4.06 -0.19 -12.58
CA ALA A 224 -3.23 -0.73 -11.51
C ALA A 224 -2.93 -2.22 -11.73
N MET A 225 -3.93 -3.04 -12.10
CA MET A 225 -3.75 -4.46 -12.43
C MET A 225 -2.80 -4.65 -13.61
N LEU A 226 -3.00 -3.90 -14.70
CA LEU A 226 -2.22 -4.04 -15.94
C LEU A 226 -0.76 -3.65 -15.72
N VAL A 227 -0.49 -2.51 -15.08
CA VAL A 227 0.88 -2.04 -14.81
C VAL A 227 1.59 -2.96 -13.81
N ALA A 228 0.95 -3.29 -12.68
CA ALA A 228 1.54 -4.17 -11.68
C ALA A 228 1.78 -5.59 -12.22
N GLY A 229 0.81 -6.13 -12.97
CA GLY A 229 0.90 -7.43 -13.63
C GLY A 229 2.00 -7.46 -14.69
N ALA A 230 2.13 -6.43 -15.52
CA ALA A 230 3.19 -6.33 -16.51
C ALA A 230 4.58 -6.24 -15.88
N VAL A 231 4.77 -5.48 -14.79
CA VAL A 231 6.05 -5.42 -14.06
C VAL A 231 6.38 -6.77 -13.41
N ALA A 232 5.42 -7.41 -12.75
CA ALA A 232 5.61 -8.71 -12.13
C ALA A 232 5.93 -9.80 -13.17
N LEU A 233 5.23 -9.81 -14.31
CA LEU A 233 5.46 -10.72 -15.43
C LEU A 233 6.82 -10.46 -16.11
N TYR A 234 7.18 -9.20 -16.34
CA TYR A 234 8.47 -8.79 -16.87
C TYR A 234 9.61 -9.32 -15.99
N LEU A 235 9.53 -9.13 -14.67
CA LEU A 235 10.53 -9.66 -13.74
C LEU A 235 10.53 -11.18 -13.73
N TYR A 236 9.36 -11.82 -13.63
CA TYR A 236 9.24 -13.27 -13.65
C TYR A 236 9.95 -13.87 -14.89
N ILE A 237 9.64 -13.39 -16.09
CA ILE A 237 10.26 -13.85 -17.34
C ILE A 237 11.76 -13.54 -17.36
N SER A 238 12.16 -12.29 -17.12
CA SER A 238 13.56 -11.85 -17.21
C SER A 238 14.48 -12.65 -16.30
N ILE A 239 14.01 -12.91 -15.08
CA ILE A 239 14.71 -13.66 -14.04
C ILE A 239 14.69 -15.17 -14.34
N ARG A 240 13.52 -15.74 -14.69
CA ARG A 240 13.33 -17.19 -14.92
C ARG A 240 14.10 -17.73 -16.13
N PHE A 241 14.27 -16.89 -17.16
CA PHE A 241 14.97 -17.22 -18.41
C PHE A 241 16.37 -16.60 -18.52
N GLN A 242 16.87 -15.93 -17.46
CA GLN A 242 18.20 -15.30 -17.39
C GLN A 242 18.48 -14.42 -18.62
N LEU A 243 17.53 -13.53 -18.94
CA LEU A 243 17.60 -12.69 -20.13
C LEU A 243 18.81 -11.72 -20.05
N GLY A 244 19.66 -11.74 -21.09
CA GLY A 244 20.68 -10.71 -21.27
C GLY A 244 20.08 -9.33 -21.54
N PHE A 245 20.84 -8.26 -21.28
CA PHE A 245 20.38 -6.86 -21.30
C PHE A 245 19.50 -6.50 -22.50
N VAL A 246 19.92 -6.83 -23.73
CA VAL A 246 19.14 -6.54 -24.96
C VAL A 246 17.75 -7.20 -24.94
N ARG A 247 17.65 -8.46 -24.49
CA ARG A 247 16.35 -9.17 -24.40
C ARG A 247 15.46 -8.58 -23.30
N MET A 248 16.04 -8.12 -22.20
CA MET A 248 15.30 -7.39 -21.17
C MET A 248 14.77 -6.05 -21.70
N VAL A 249 15.58 -5.25 -22.41
CA VAL A 249 15.13 -3.99 -23.01
C VAL A 249 14.01 -4.23 -24.02
N VAL A 250 14.12 -5.24 -24.89
CA VAL A 250 13.06 -5.60 -25.85
C VAL A 250 11.78 -6.02 -25.13
N LEU A 251 11.86 -6.85 -24.08
CA LEU A 251 10.70 -7.25 -23.30
C LEU A 251 10.06 -6.06 -22.56
N ALA A 252 10.86 -5.13 -22.04
CA ALA A 252 10.37 -3.92 -21.40
C ALA A 252 9.64 -3.00 -22.38
N VAL A 253 10.21 -2.76 -23.58
CA VAL A 253 9.56 -1.99 -24.65
C VAL A 253 8.26 -2.66 -25.09
N LEU A 254 8.24 -3.99 -25.24
CA LEU A 254 7.03 -4.74 -25.58
C LEU A 254 5.95 -4.62 -24.49
N MET A 255 6.32 -4.74 -23.21
CA MET A 255 5.38 -4.58 -22.09
C MET A 255 4.84 -3.15 -22.01
N VAL A 256 5.68 -2.13 -22.19
CA VAL A 256 5.26 -0.72 -22.25
C VAL A 256 4.33 -0.48 -23.45
N ALA A 257 4.60 -1.07 -24.61
CA ALA A 257 3.74 -0.96 -25.79
C ALA A 257 2.38 -1.67 -25.59
N ILE A 258 2.36 -2.87 -25.01
CA ILE A 258 1.12 -3.61 -24.71
C ILE A 258 0.28 -2.86 -23.67
N VAL A 259 0.90 -2.41 -22.57
CA VAL A 259 0.23 -1.65 -21.52
C VAL A 259 -0.26 -0.31 -22.07
N GLY A 260 0.57 0.42 -22.81
CA GLY A 260 0.18 1.68 -23.46
C GLY A 260 -0.97 1.52 -24.46
N LEU A 261 -0.96 0.44 -25.26
CA LEU A 261 -2.07 0.13 -26.17
C LEU A 261 -3.34 -0.24 -25.39
N ALA A 262 -3.25 -1.06 -24.35
CA ALA A 262 -4.39 -1.41 -23.51
C ALA A 262 -5.00 -0.15 -22.86
N ILE A 263 -4.16 0.75 -22.33
CA ILE A 263 -4.58 2.04 -21.76
C ILE A 263 -5.26 2.92 -22.81
N ALA A 264 -4.70 3.02 -24.01
CA ALA A 264 -5.26 3.83 -25.10
C ALA A 264 -6.59 3.28 -25.66
N ASN A 265 -6.91 2.00 -25.40
CA ASN A 265 -8.18 1.36 -25.78
C ASN A 265 -9.19 1.23 -24.63
N ILE A 266 -8.79 1.49 -23.37
CA ILE A 266 -9.77 1.93 -22.38
C ILE A 266 -10.28 3.27 -22.91
N ASP A 267 -11.59 3.45 -23.05
CA ASP A 267 -12.15 4.73 -23.51
C ASP A 267 -11.68 5.80 -22.53
N THR A 268 -10.68 6.61 -22.94
CA THR A 268 -10.06 7.56 -22.04
C THR A 268 -11.02 8.67 -21.68
N ALA A 269 -12.18 8.81 -22.33
CA ALA A 269 -13.27 9.64 -21.83
C ALA A 269 -13.89 9.12 -20.51
N SER A 270 -13.70 7.84 -20.15
CA SER A 270 -14.03 7.30 -18.81
C SER A 270 -12.92 7.49 -17.77
N ILE A 271 -11.71 7.90 -18.20
CA ILE A 271 -10.57 8.24 -17.34
C ILE A 271 -10.39 9.76 -17.21
N VAL A 272 -10.80 10.51 -18.23
CA VAL A 272 -10.56 11.95 -18.44
C VAL A 272 -11.88 12.76 -18.42
N GLY A 273 -13.03 12.08 -18.44
CA GLY A 273 -14.35 12.70 -18.40
C GLY A 273 -14.83 13.19 -19.77
N ARG A 274 -15.66 12.38 -20.43
CA ARG A 274 -16.66 12.91 -21.37
C ARG A 274 -17.54 13.85 -20.54
N THR A 275 -17.81 15.05 -21.09
CA THR A 275 -18.50 16.17 -20.42
C THR A 275 -17.85 16.68 -19.12
N GLY A 276 -16.80 17.50 -19.27
CA GLY A 276 -16.45 18.58 -18.34
C GLY A 276 -15.63 18.19 -17.09
N ASP A 277 -14.31 18.43 -17.13
CA ASP A 277 -13.39 18.46 -15.99
C ASP A 277 -13.53 17.32 -14.94
N LEU A 278 -13.04 16.12 -15.28
CA LEU A 278 -12.44 15.17 -14.33
C LEU A 278 -13.12 15.05 -12.95
N THR A 279 -14.46 14.93 -12.89
CA THR A 279 -15.23 14.79 -11.63
C THR A 279 -14.92 15.87 -10.56
N GLY A 280 -14.58 17.10 -10.96
CA GLY A 280 -14.20 18.18 -10.03
C GLY A 280 -12.84 17.99 -9.34
N ARG A 281 -12.08 16.92 -9.64
CA ARG A 281 -10.77 16.64 -9.01
C ARG A 281 -9.74 17.76 -9.27
N GLY A 282 -9.82 18.43 -10.43
CA GLY A 282 -8.99 19.60 -10.75
C GLY A 282 -9.22 20.78 -9.80
N GLU A 283 -10.46 20.92 -9.29
CA GLU A 283 -10.79 21.90 -8.25
C GLU A 283 -10.19 21.46 -6.91
N VAL A 284 -10.48 20.22 -6.49
CA VAL A 284 -9.97 19.62 -5.24
C VAL A 284 -8.46 19.74 -5.14
N TRP A 285 -7.72 19.40 -6.20
CA TRP A 285 -6.26 19.49 -6.22
C TRP A 285 -5.76 20.92 -6.17
N ARG A 286 -6.40 21.86 -6.88
CA ARG A 286 -6.01 23.28 -6.88
C ARG A 286 -6.21 23.91 -5.51
N GLN A 287 -7.33 23.63 -4.84
CA GLN A 287 -7.60 24.13 -3.50
C GLN A 287 -6.72 23.44 -2.44
N THR A 288 -6.54 22.12 -2.50
CA THR A 288 -5.61 21.40 -1.63
C THR A 288 -4.18 21.93 -1.76
N TRP A 289 -3.76 22.33 -2.97
CA TRP A 289 -2.45 22.95 -3.18
C TRP A 289 -2.33 24.34 -2.55
N LYS A 290 -3.39 25.16 -2.52
CA LYS A 290 -3.41 26.42 -1.74
C LYS A 290 -3.16 26.12 -0.25
N LEU A 291 -3.93 25.19 0.33
CA LEU A 291 -3.78 24.77 1.73
C LEU A 291 -2.35 24.32 2.07
N ILE A 292 -1.71 23.56 1.17
CA ILE A 292 -0.32 23.14 1.32
C ILE A 292 0.64 24.34 1.28
N LEU A 293 0.39 25.36 0.47
CA LEU A 293 1.21 26.57 0.42
C LEU A 293 0.99 27.50 1.63
N ASP A 294 -0.20 27.48 2.23
CA ASP A 294 -0.56 28.27 3.41
C ASP A 294 0.04 27.69 4.70
N GLN A 295 0.10 26.35 4.84
CA GLN A 295 0.69 25.64 6.00
C GLN A 295 1.71 24.55 5.58
N PRO A 296 2.81 24.91 4.89
CA PRO A 296 3.69 23.93 4.21
C PRO A 296 4.49 23.04 5.15
N LEU A 297 4.76 23.46 6.38
CA LEU A 297 5.61 22.72 7.33
C LEU A 297 4.82 21.73 8.18
N THR A 298 3.62 22.12 8.60
CA THR A 298 2.82 21.47 9.64
C THR A 298 1.55 20.82 9.12
N GLY A 299 1.00 21.33 8.00
CA GLY A 299 -0.39 21.05 7.62
C GLY A 299 -1.39 21.55 8.66
N TYR A 300 -2.61 21.04 8.58
CA TYR A 300 -3.74 21.42 9.45
C TYR A 300 -4.06 20.42 10.58
N GLY A 301 -3.25 19.35 10.71
CA GLY A 301 -3.46 18.24 11.64
C GLY A 301 -3.95 16.97 10.93
N TYR A 302 -3.38 15.82 11.31
CA TYR A 302 -3.78 14.52 10.73
C TYR A 302 -5.26 14.25 10.93
N GLY A 303 -5.96 13.94 9.85
CA GLY A 303 -7.39 13.65 9.87
C GLY A 303 -8.30 14.82 10.27
N ALA A 304 -7.83 16.08 10.33
CA ALA A 304 -8.69 17.22 10.66
C ALA A 304 -9.49 17.75 9.45
N LEU A 305 -8.97 17.55 8.24
CA LEU A 305 -9.48 18.17 7.00
C LEU A 305 -10.33 17.20 6.14
N TRP A 306 -9.87 15.96 5.98
CA TRP A 306 -10.53 14.95 5.14
C TRP A 306 -11.48 14.07 5.94
N PHE A 307 -12.39 13.39 5.25
CA PHE A 307 -13.50 12.61 5.83
C PHE A 307 -14.26 13.41 6.91
N PRO A 308 -14.83 14.59 6.60
CA PRO A 308 -15.50 15.42 7.59
C PRO A 308 -16.70 14.72 8.21
N THR A 309 -16.91 14.91 9.52
CA THR A 309 -18.16 14.62 10.22
C THR A 309 -19.02 15.89 10.25
N GLY A 310 -20.27 15.81 10.72
CA GLY A 310 -21.10 17.01 10.90
C GLY A 310 -20.44 18.09 11.78
N GLU A 311 -19.67 17.70 12.80
CA GLU A 311 -18.95 18.62 13.68
C GLU A 311 -17.72 19.27 13.02
N THR A 312 -17.07 18.59 12.06
CA THR A 312 -15.84 19.04 11.41
C THR A 312 -16.03 19.56 9.98
N LEU A 313 -17.21 19.42 9.38
CA LEU A 313 -17.48 19.93 8.02
C LEU A 313 -17.19 21.43 7.89
N ARG A 314 -17.55 22.21 8.91
CA ARG A 314 -17.19 23.64 9.05
C ARG A 314 -15.69 23.94 8.90
N ILE A 315 -14.80 22.99 9.21
CA ILE A 315 -13.35 23.14 9.04
C ILE A 315 -13.02 23.10 7.54
N GLN A 316 -13.60 22.16 6.80
CA GLN A 316 -13.44 22.11 5.35
C GLN A 316 -14.06 23.36 4.69
N GLU A 317 -15.28 23.74 5.06
CA GLU A 317 -15.98 24.92 4.51
C GLU A 317 -15.28 26.25 4.82
N SER A 318 -14.61 26.38 5.99
CA SER A 318 -13.85 27.59 6.33
C SER A 318 -12.48 27.69 5.62
N LEU A 319 -12.00 26.59 5.04
CA LEU A 319 -10.71 26.50 4.36
C LEU A 319 -10.82 26.36 2.83
N THR A 320 -11.98 25.97 2.31
CA THR A 320 -12.16 25.60 0.89
C THR A 320 -13.45 26.15 0.31
N ASP A 321 -13.39 26.55 -0.96
CA ASP A 321 -14.49 27.02 -1.79
C ASP A 321 -15.20 25.83 -2.49
N PHE A 322 -15.40 24.69 -1.82
CA PHE A 322 -16.06 23.52 -2.42
C PHE A 322 -17.59 23.67 -2.40
N SER A 323 -18.27 23.35 -3.51
CA SER A 323 -19.73 23.35 -3.59
C SER A 323 -20.38 22.00 -3.24
N TRP A 324 -19.61 21.06 -2.70
CA TRP A 324 -20.05 19.76 -2.18
C TRP A 324 -19.05 19.23 -1.15
N VAL A 325 -19.46 18.25 -0.33
CA VAL A 325 -18.60 17.62 0.68
C VAL A 325 -17.51 16.76 0.03
N VAL A 326 -16.25 17.05 0.30
CA VAL A 326 -15.10 16.32 -0.27
C VAL A 326 -14.48 15.40 0.77
N TYR A 327 -14.76 14.10 0.67
CA TYR A 327 -14.27 13.11 1.64
C TYR A 327 -12.75 12.88 1.60
N HIS A 328 -12.08 13.12 0.47
CA HIS A 328 -10.62 12.97 0.36
C HIS A 328 -10.04 13.77 -0.81
N ALA A 329 -8.75 14.09 -0.76
CA ALA A 329 -8.07 14.88 -1.79
C ALA A 329 -7.98 14.21 -3.18
N HIS A 330 -8.47 12.95 -3.32
CA HIS A 330 -8.30 12.10 -4.51
C HIS A 330 -6.83 11.95 -4.96
N ASN A 331 -5.88 12.22 -4.08
CA ASN A 331 -4.45 12.04 -4.28
C ASN A 331 -3.76 11.97 -2.91
N GLY A 332 -3.16 10.82 -2.59
CA GLY A 332 -2.60 10.60 -1.25
C GLY A 332 -1.39 11.46 -0.90
N PHE A 333 -0.63 11.96 -1.89
CA PHE A 333 0.45 12.91 -1.58
C PHE A 333 -0.11 14.26 -1.17
N LEU A 334 -1.12 14.78 -1.89
CA LEU A 334 -1.80 16.03 -1.54
C LEU A 334 -2.53 15.93 -0.20
N GLN A 335 -3.16 14.78 0.09
CA GLN A 335 -3.78 14.50 1.37
C GLN A 335 -2.78 14.57 2.53
N VAL A 336 -1.68 13.81 2.44
CA VAL A 336 -0.66 13.79 3.51
C VAL A 336 0.02 15.16 3.65
N ALA A 337 0.31 15.85 2.55
CA ALA A 337 0.94 17.16 2.59
C ALA A 337 0.04 18.25 3.19
N SER A 338 -1.27 18.22 2.94
CA SER A 338 -2.23 19.18 3.53
C SER A 338 -2.49 18.91 5.01
N GLU A 339 -2.52 17.65 5.43
CA GLU A 339 -2.78 17.30 6.84
C GLU A 339 -1.56 17.40 7.75
N VAL A 340 -0.39 16.90 7.32
CA VAL A 340 0.82 16.81 8.18
C VAL A 340 2.05 17.51 7.62
N GLY A 341 1.90 18.29 6.55
CA GLY A 341 2.95 19.11 5.97
C GLY A 341 3.86 18.40 4.95
N LEU A 342 4.47 19.20 4.08
CA LEU A 342 5.42 18.74 3.06
C LEU A 342 6.63 17.97 3.62
N PRO A 343 7.25 18.33 4.77
CA PRO A 343 8.38 17.56 5.30
C PRO A 343 8.05 16.09 5.57
N LEU A 344 6.88 15.82 6.15
CA LEU A 344 6.41 14.45 6.43
C LEU A 344 5.92 13.75 5.16
N ALA A 345 5.28 14.46 4.23
CA ALA A 345 4.90 13.90 2.92
C ALA A 345 6.14 13.47 2.10
N MET A 346 7.22 14.26 2.13
CA MET A 346 8.49 13.92 1.48
C MET A 346 9.23 12.77 2.20
N LEU A 347 9.17 12.72 3.53
CA LEU A 347 9.66 11.58 4.32
C LEU A 347 8.91 10.29 3.97
N ALA A 348 7.58 10.36 3.83
CA ALA A 348 6.74 9.25 3.39
C ALA A 348 7.11 8.76 1.99
N LEU A 349 7.33 9.68 1.03
CA LEU A 349 7.80 9.34 -0.31
C LEU A 349 9.17 8.65 -0.27
N LEU A 350 10.12 9.15 0.52
CA LEU A 350 11.43 8.51 0.69
C LEU A 350 11.32 7.11 1.31
N TRP A 351 10.43 6.92 2.28
CA TRP A 351 10.15 5.59 2.85
C TRP A 351 9.54 4.63 1.82
N VAL A 352 8.57 5.08 1.01
CA VAL A 352 8.00 4.28 -0.08
C VAL A 352 9.09 3.86 -1.07
N VAL A 353 9.96 4.78 -1.48
CA VAL A 353 11.10 4.50 -2.36
C VAL A 353 12.05 3.46 -1.74
N GLN A 354 12.42 3.62 -0.45
CA GLN A 354 13.21 2.62 0.28
C GLN A 354 12.55 1.24 0.23
N GLN A 355 11.26 1.16 0.55
CA GLN A 355 10.53 -0.10 0.58
C GLN A 355 10.43 -0.75 -0.81
N MET A 356 10.23 0.03 -1.88
CA MET A 356 10.21 -0.51 -3.24
C MET A 356 11.58 -1.08 -3.63
N ILE A 357 12.67 -0.34 -3.37
CA ILE A 357 14.04 -0.81 -3.63
C ILE A 357 14.31 -2.14 -2.91
N GLU A 358 13.89 -2.26 -1.64
CA GLU A 358 14.04 -3.50 -0.88
C GLU A 358 13.25 -4.67 -1.48
N ILE A 359 12.00 -4.47 -1.92
CA ILE A 359 11.19 -5.52 -2.56
C ILE A 359 11.83 -5.96 -3.89
N PHE A 360 12.23 -5.03 -4.75
CA PHE A 360 12.93 -5.33 -6.01
C PHE A 360 14.24 -6.11 -5.75
N TYR A 361 15.03 -5.69 -4.77
CA TYR A 361 16.27 -6.36 -4.39
C TYR A 361 16.03 -7.78 -3.84
N CYS A 362 15.00 -7.95 -3.01
CA CYS A 362 14.61 -9.27 -2.50
C CYS A 362 14.17 -10.21 -3.63
N GLN A 363 13.37 -9.72 -4.59
CA GLN A 363 12.94 -10.49 -5.76
C GLN A 363 14.12 -10.92 -6.64
N TYR A 364 15.09 -10.01 -6.85
CA TYR A 364 16.30 -10.30 -7.61
C TYR A 364 17.17 -11.37 -6.94
N GLN A 365 17.33 -11.31 -5.61
CA GLN A 365 18.11 -12.30 -4.86
C GLN A 365 17.40 -13.65 -4.69
N ARG A 366 16.09 -13.64 -4.46
CA ARG A 366 15.30 -14.83 -4.11
C ARG A 366 14.00 -14.82 -4.91
N GLN A 367 14.08 -15.52 -6.04
CA GLN A 367 13.04 -15.66 -7.07
C GLN A 367 11.82 -16.42 -6.49
N GLN A 368 10.93 -15.73 -5.78
CA GLN A 368 9.80 -16.34 -5.07
C GLN A 368 8.50 -15.69 -5.53
N ALA A 369 7.51 -16.50 -5.92
CA ALA A 369 6.18 -16.03 -6.30
C ALA A 369 5.59 -15.04 -5.28
N GLY A 370 5.65 -15.35 -3.99
CA GLY A 370 5.12 -14.47 -2.94
C GLY A 370 5.69 -13.04 -2.98
N VAL A 371 6.96 -12.87 -3.33
CA VAL A 371 7.61 -11.55 -3.44
C VAL A 371 7.16 -10.79 -4.69
N LEU A 372 6.89 -11.48 -5.80
CA LEU A 372 6.24 -10.88 -6.97
C LEU A 372 4.85 -10.32 -6.62
N PHE A 373 4.07 -11.01 -5.79
CA PHE A 373 2.81 -10.45 -5.31
C PHE A 373 3.01 -9.24 -4.39
N VAL A 374 3.98 -9.27 -3.46
CA VAL A 374 4.28 -8.08 -2.64
C VAL A 374 4.59 -6.87 -3.52
N LEU A 375 5.42 -7.05 -4.56
CA LEU A 375 5.74 -6.00 -5.52
C LEU A 375 4.50 -5.53 -6.30
N ALA A 376 3.73 -6.47 -6.85
CA ALA A 376 2.56 -6.16 -7.68
C ALA A 376 1.48 -5.43 -6.85
N PHE A 377 1.20 -5.92 -5.64
CA PHE A 377 0.31 -5.26 -4.68
C PHE A 377 0.80 -3.85 -4.34
N SER A 378 2.09 -3.66 -4.05
CA SER A 378 2.64 -2.34 -3.74
C SER A 378 2.52 -1.37 -4.93
N ILE A 379 2.81 -1.81 -6.16
CA ILE A 379 2.63 -0.97 -7.36
C ILE A 379 1.15 -0.62 -7.56
N ALA A 380 0.26 -1.61 -7.46
CA ALA A 380 -1.17 -1.41 -7.60
C ALA A 380 -1.72 -0.45 -6.53
N PHE A 381 -1.27 -0.59 -5.27
CA PHE A 381 -1.60 0.31 -4.16
C PHE A 381 -1.11 1.74 -4.40
N LEU A 382 0.10 1.95 -4.94
CA LEU A 382 0.63 3.30 -5.21
C LEU A 382 -0.12 3.99 -6.36
N ILE A 383 -0.48 3.26 -7.42
CA ILE A 383 -1.38 3.75 -8.48
C ILE A 383 -2.77 4.04 -7.88
N SER A 384 -3.26 3.14 -7.05
CA SER A 384 -4.43 3.30 -6.18
C SER A 384 -4.45 4.66 -5.45
N ASN A 385 -3.38 4.90 -4.70
CA ASN A 385 -3.22 6.06 -3.84
C ASN A 385 -3.17 7.39 -4.61
N TYR A 386 -2.65 7.39 -5.84
CA TYR A 386 -2.65 8.58 -6.69
C TYR A 386 -4.05 9.09 -7.03
N SER A 387 -5.05 8.20 -7.11
CA SER A 387 -6.44 8.57 -7.46
C SER A 387 -7.44 8.54 -6.30
N GLU A 388 -7.20 7.73 -5.26
CA GLU A 388 -8.18 7.49 -4.19
C GLU A 388 -7.58 7.68 -2.77
N ALA A 389 -6.42 8.32 -2.65
CA ALA A 389 -5.81 8.77 -1.38
C ALA A 389 -5.73 7.72 -0.24
N ARG A 390 -5.44 6.46 -0.57
CA ARG A 390 -5.45 5.30 0.34
C ARG A 390 -4.25 5.17 1.30
N PHE A 391 -3.31 6.12 1.28
CA PHE A 391 -2.08 6.08 2.08
C PHE A 391 -2.25 6.80 3.43
N LEU A 392 -1.67 6.22 4.49
CA LEU A 392 -1.88 6.65 5.88
C LEU A 392 -3.36 6.69 6.31
N ILE A 393 -4.24 5.88 5.73
CA ILE A 393 -5.63 5.76 6.18
C ILE A 393 -5.73 4.65 7.24
N SER A 394 -6.35 4.97 8.38
CA SER A 394 -6.57 4.03 9.48
C SER A 394 -7.70 3.02 9.19
N ARG A 395 -7.70 1.86 9.87
CA ARG A 395 -8.70 0.77 9.71
C ARG A 395 -8.78 0.14 8.30
N GLU A 396 -7.95 0.56 7.36
CA GLU A 396 -7.93 0.09 5.97
C GLU A 396 -6.96 -1.08 5.72
N LEU A 397 -7.43 -2.13 5.03
CA LEU A 397 -6.62 -3.30 4.68
C LEU A 397 -5.50 -2.95 3.69
N TYR A 398 -5.68 -1.89 2.89
CA TYR A 398 -4.65 -1.31 2.04
C TYR A 398 -3.38 -0.99 2.84
N TRP A 399 -3.53 -0.20 3.91
CA TRP A 399 -2.43 0.19 4.79
C TRP A 399 -1.85 -1.01 5.55
N ILE A 400 -2.72 -1.89 6.05
CA ILE A 400 -2.31 -3.11 6.78
C ILE A 400 -1.41 -4.00 5.90
N LEU A 401 -1.81 -4.30 4.66
CA LEU A 401 -1.03 -5.14 3.77
C LEU A 401 0.25 -4.45 3.27
N PHE A 402 0.20 -3.15 3.00
CA PHE A 402 1.38 -2.37 2.58
C PHE A 402 2.49 -2.36 3.65
N LEU A 403 2.12 -2.39 4.94
CA LEU A 403 3.05 -2.58 6.04
C LEU A 403 3.42 -4.06 6.28
N ALA A 404 2.43 -4.96 6.34
CA ALA A 404 2.64 -6.33 6.80
C ALA A 404 3.40 -7.22 5.79
N LEU A 405 3.10 -7.09 4.48
CA LEU A 405 3.68 -7.97 3.46
C LEU A 405 5.20 -7.80 3.31
N PRO A 406 5.77 -6.58 3.25
CA PRO A 406 7.22 -6.40 3.17
C PRO A 406 7.96 -6.80 4.46
N ILE A 407 7.33 -6.68 5.63
CA ILE A 407 7.91 -7.15 6.91
C ILE A 407 7.98 -8.68 6.93
N SER A 408 6.89 -9.37 6.56
CA SER A 408 6.85 -10.83 6.48
C SER A 408 7.85 -11.38 5.46
N MET A 409 7.94 -10.74 4.29
CA MET A 409 8.96 -11.01 3.27
C MET A 409 10.38 -10.94 3.85
N LEU A 410 10.76 -9.82 4.47
CA LEU A 410 12.12 -9.65 4.99
C LEU A 410 12.46 -10.65 6.10
N ARG A 411 11.51 -11.02 6.94
CA ARG A 411 11.78 -11.95 8.04
C ARG A 411 12.11 -13.36 7.57
N GLN A 412 11.42 -13.87 6.55
CA GLN A 412 11.72 -15.19 5.97
C GLN A 412 13.16 -15.31 5.44
N ILE A 413 13.78 -14.18 5.07
CA ILE A 413 15.18 -14.12 4.63
C ILE A 413 16.15 -14.35 5.79
N ASN A 414 15.81 -13.93 7.02
CA ASN A 414 16.69 -14.07 8.19
C ASN A 414 16.63 -15.46 8.80
N ASP A 415 15.43 -16.03 8.96
CA ASP A 415 15.26 -17.35 9.59
C ASP A 415 15.91 -18.47 8.75
N THR A 416 16.05 -18.28 7.43
CA THR A 416 16.73 -19.20 6.51
C THR A 416 18.25 -18.97 6.37
N ARG A 417 18.84 -18.01 7.10
CA ARG A 417 20.31 -17.79 7.12
C ARG A 417 21.02 -18.58 8.21
N VAL A 418 20.31 -19.22 9.13
CA VAL A 418 20.90 -20.13 10.12
C VAL A 418 21.33 -21.43 9.41
N PRO A 419 22.63 -21.76 9.34
CA PRO A 419 23.06 -22.99 8.70
C PRO A 419 22.63 -24.19 9.54
N GLN A 420 21.90 -25.14 8.93
CA GLN A 420 21.46 -26.38 9.59
C GLN A 420 22.62 -27.29 10.06
N GLY A 421 23.88 -26.95 9.78
CA GLY A 421 25.06 -27.67 10.25
C GLY A 421 25.30 -27.62 11.77
N SER A 422 24.63 -26.72 12.52
CA SER A 422 24.85 -26.60 13.97
C SER A 422 24.15 -27.66 14.84
N MET A 423 23.22 -28.45 14.27
CA MET A 423 22.41 -29.42 15.03
C MET A 423 22.89 -30.88 14.88
N ALA A 424 23.94 -31.14 14.09
CA ALA A 424 24.41 -32.49 13.77
C ALA A 424 25.73 -32.90 14.48
N GLY A 425 26.24 -32.09 15.42
CA GLY A 425 27.52 -32.32 16.11
C GLY A 425 27.42 -33.04 17.47
N GLY A 426 26.22 -33.48 17.88
CA GLY A 426 25.90 -33.82 19.27
C GLY A 426 25.68 -35.29 19.61
N ALA A 427 26.17 -36.26 18.82
CA ALA A 427 26.05 -37.68 19.16
C ALA A 427 27.18 -38.57 18.60
N ARG A 428 27.77 -39.38 19.50
CA ARG A 428 28.70 -40.51 19.28
C ARG A 428 30.16 -40.22 18.88
N SER A 429 31.03 -40.19 19.89
CA SER A 429 32.29 -40.98 19.89
C SER A 429 32.87 -41.21 21.30
N THR A 430 32.20 -42.00 22.15
CA THR A 430 32.83 -42.59 23.34
C THR A 430 33.55 -43.89 22.96
N VAL A 431 34.80 -43.78 22.55
CA VAL A 431 35.73 -44.91 22.44
C VAL A 431 36.44 -45.08 23.78
N MET A 432 36.21 -46.20 24.48
CA MET A 432 36.97 -46.58 25.67
C MET A 432 38.18 -47.46 25.28
N PRO A 433 39.36 -47.28 25.89
CA PRO A 433 40.50 -48.18 25.70
C PRO A 433 40.35 -49.46 26.54
N GLY A 434 40.81 -50.60 26.01
CA GLY A 434 40.81 -51.89 26.71
C GLY A 434 42.15 -52.25 27.37
N PRO A 435 42.19 -53.18 28.35
CA PRO A 435 43.41 -53.71 28.97
C PRO A 435 43.90 -55.06 28.36
N MET A 436 45.12 -55.47 28.72
CA MET A 436 45.89 -56.58 28.09
C MET A 436 45.68 -57.98 28.71
N GLY A 437 45.44 -58.99 27.84
CA GLY A 437 45.88 -60.43 27.86
C GLY A 437 45.80 -61.31 29.14
N PRO A 438 46.25 -62.59 29.10
CA PRO A 438 46.59 -63.49 27.97
C PRO A 438 45.82 -64.87 28.09
N PRO A 439 46.35 -66.03 27.63
CA PRO A 439 46.26 -66.54 26.25
C PRO A 439 45.44 -67.85 26.08
N GLY A 440 44.97 -68.14 24.86
CA GLY A 440 44.27 -69.38 24.52
C GLY A 440 44.51 -69.83 23.06
N THR A 441 44.90 -71.09 22.86
CA THR A 441 45.38 -71.66 21.59
C THR A 441 44.29 -71.96 20.56
N ARG A 442 44.57 -71.78 19.24
CA ARG A 442 44.76 -72.88 18.24
C ARG A 442 44.71 -72.42 16.76
N HIS A 443 45.73 -72.84 16.00
CA HIS A 443 45.75 -73.29 14.59
C HIS A 443 45.22 -72.40 13.43
N GLY A 444 46.04 -72.30 12.36
CA GLY A 444 45.62 -71.91 11.01
C GLY A 444 46.72 -71.22 10.21
N ALA A 445 47.46 -71.95 9.36
CA ALA A 445 48.58 -71.41 8.57
C ALA A 445 48.12 -70.79 7.23
N ALA A 446 48.83 -69.77 6.72
CA ALA A 446 49.58 -69.84 5.44
C ALA A 446 50.22 -68.50 4.95
N MET A 447 51.51 -68.60 4.61
CA MET A 447 52.27 -67.90 3.55
C MET A 447 52.64 -66.40 3.60
N MET A 448 53.74 -66.12 2.87
CA MET A 448 54.62 -64.94 2.86
C MET A 448 54.40 -63.98 1.67
N HIS A 449 55.17 -62.89 1.68
CA HIS A 449 55.38 -61.85 0.66
C HIS A 449 54.31 -60.73 0.64
N GLY A 450 54.67 -59.44 0.52
CA GLY A 450 56.00 -58.84 0.53
C GLY A 450 55.99 -57.37 0.04
N ALA A 451 57.03 -56.62 0.41
CA ALA A 451 57.41 -55.28 -0.10
C ALA A 451 56.52 -54.06 0.24
N MET A 452 57.21 -52.99 0.65
CA MET A 452 56.69 -51.61 0.72
C MET A 452 56.65 -50.97 -0.68
N ALA A 453 55.70 -50.06 -0.90
CA ALA A 453 55.88 -48.93 -1.84
C ALA A 453 55.02 -47.74 -1.38
N ALA A 454 55.63 -46.55 -1.30
CA ALA A 454 54.94 -45.31 -0.96
C ALA A 454 54.32 -44.66 -2.21
N ALA A 455 53.18 -43.99 -2.06
CA ALA A 455 52.57 -43.16 -3.10
C ALA A 455 52.70 -41.67 -2.74
N PRO A 456 53.11 -40.78 -3.68
CA PRO A 456 53.40 -39.38 -3.38
C PRO A 456 52.16 -38.47 -3.42
N THR A 457 52.26 -37.35 -2.69
CA THR A 457 51.32 -36.22 -2.76
C THR A 457 51.44 -35.46 -4.10
N PRO A 458 50.33 -35.03 -4.72
CA PRO A 458 50.37 -34.06 -5.81
C PRO A 458 50.59 -32.65 -5.25
N SER A 459 51.56 -31.92 -5.82
CA SER A 459 51.86 -30.53 -5.49
C SER A 459 50.95 -29.54 -6.23
N ALA A 460 50.75 -28.36 -5.64
CA ALA A 460 49.88 -27.33 -6.18
C ALA A 460 50.50 -26.62 -7.41
N ALA A 461 49.84 -26.73 -8.56
CA ALA A 461 50.17 -25.95 -9.76
C ALA A 461 48.99 -25.80 -10.75
N GLU A 462 47.77 -25.49 -10.27
CA GLU A 462 46.69 -24.98 -11.13
C GLU A 462 45.63 -24.22 -10.28
N LEU A 463 44.81 -23.38 -10.92
CA LEU A 463 43.84 -22.44 -10.30
C LEU A 463 44.44 -21.19 -9.63
N ARG A 464 45.15 -20.38 -10.43
CA ARG A 464 45.00 -18.92 -10.32
C ARG A 464 43.67 -18.53 -10.98
N GLU A 465 42.79 -17.86 -10.23
CA GLU A 465 42.16 -16.57 -10.57
C GLU A 465 41.01 -16.20 -9.61
N ARG A 466 40.71 -14.88 -9.50
CA ARG A 466 39.63 -14.23 -8.70
C ARG A 466 39.91 -14.01 -7.19
N PRO A 467 40.61 -12.92 -6.81
CA PRO A 467 41.01 -12.66 -5.43
C PRO A 467 40.07 -11.69 -4.66
N TRP A 468 38.76 -11.93 -4.61
CA TRP A 468 37.85 -11.19 -3.72
C TRP A 468 36.72 -12.09 -3.20
N LEU A 469 36.85 -12.57 -1.96
CA LEU A 469 35.78 -12.97 -1.01
C LEU A 469 36.38 -13.82 0.13
N ALA A 470 36.78 -13.19 1.24
CA ALA A 470 37.02 -13.88 2.50
C ALA A 470 36.75 -12.92 3.68
N PRO A 471 35.78 -13.19 4.57
CA PRO A 471 35.53 -12.36 5.74
C PRO A 471 36.59 -12.66 6.82
N ARG A 472 37.32 -11.64 7.26
CA ARG A 472 38.23 -11.78 8.41
C ARG A 472 37.41 -11.95 9.70
N GLN A 473 37.48 -13.13 10.30
CA GLN A 473 37.12 -13.33 11.70
C GLN A 473 38.19 -12.72 12.62
N SER A 474 37.76 -12.41 13.84
CA SER A 474 38.49 -11.75 14.90
C SER A 474 39.75 -12.49 15.36
N ALA A 475 40.82 -11.73 15.60
CA ALA A 475 41.90 -12.13 16.52
C ALA A 475 42.01 -11.09 17.65
N ARG A 476 41.80 -11.52 18.90
CA ARG A 476 42.24 -10.79 20.09
C ARG A 476 43.73 -11.02 20.28
N PHE A 477 44.50 -9.96 20.46
CA PHE A 477 45.68 -9.79 21.32
C PHE A 477 46.00 -8.27 21.23
N GLY A 478 46.43 -7.55 22.25
CA GLY A 478 47.08 -7.96 23.50
C GLY A 478 48.32 -7.07 23.64
N ALA A 479 48.23 -6.07 24.53
CA ALA A 479 49.28 -5.17 25.05
C ALA A 479 50.57 -4.93 24.22
N HIS A 480 50.85 -3.67 23.86
CA HIS A 480 51.95 -2.86 24.46
C HIS A 480 52.14 -1.52 23.71
N GLY A 481 52.70 -0.52 24.40
CA GLY A 481 53.43 0.58 23.73
C GLY A 481 52.71 1.91 23.56
N SER A 482 52.40 2.60 24.66
CA SER A 482 52.19 4.06 24.65
C SER A 482 53.52 4.81 24.52
N SER A 483 53.67 5.75 23.59
CA SER A 483 54.63 6.86 23.70
C SER A 483 54.34 7.96 22.66
N ALA A 484 54.31 9.22 23.14
CA ALA A 484 54.59 10.50 22.46
C ALA A 484 54.00 10.76 21.03
N ALA A 485 53.26 11.84 20.76
CA ALA A 485 53.65 13.26 20.82
C ALA A 485 54.80 13.60 19.84
N ALA A 486 54.77 14.65 19.01
CA ALA A 486 53.79 15.73 18.76
C ALA A 486 54.06 16.40 17.38
N SER A 487 53.47 17.60 17.16
CA SER A 487 53.93 18.69 16.28
C SER A 487 53.95 18.52 14.75
N ASP A 488 52.90 19.07 14.13
CA ASP A 488 52.97 20.08 13.04
C ASP A 488 54.04 21.18 13.31
N PRO A 489 54.56 21.98 12.32
CA PRO A 489 53.76 22.62 11.27
C PRO A 489 54.45 22.98 9.91
N ALA A 490 53.72 23.75 9.09
CA ALA A 490 54.11 24.55 7.91
C ALA A 490 54.36 23.81 6.57
N GLY A 491 54.01 24.37 5.40
CA GLY A 491 53.31 25.64 5.10
C GLY A 491 53.40 26.02 3.59
N ALA A 492 52.53 26.93 3.11
CA ALA A 492 52.53 27.59 1.78
C ALA A 492 52.51 26.68 0.51
N ALA A 493 51.46 26.67 -0.33
CA ALA A 493 50.99 27.72 -1.27
C ALA A 493 51.88 27.92 -2.52
N GLY A 494 51.34 27.71 -3.73
CA GLY A 494 51.99 28.14 -4.99
C GLY A 494 51.70 27.35 -6.28
N ALA A 495 50.62 27.73 -6.98
CA ALA A 495 50.49 27.93 -8.44
C ALA A 495 50.97 26.93 -9.56
N ASP A 496 50.17 26.95 -10.63
CA ASP A 496 50.53 26.94 -12.08
C ASP A 496 50.62 25.67 -12.97
N ALA A 497 50.39 25.94 -14.27
CA ALA A 497 50.31 25.07 -15.47
C ALA A 497 49.08 24.15 -15.56
N VAL A 498 48.08 24.31 -16.45
CA VAL A 498 48.01 24.77 -17.87
C VAL A 498 48.80 23.90 -18.85
N VAL A 499 48.10 23.22 -19.79
CA VAL A 499 48.34 23.26 -21.25
C VAL A 499 47.25 22.48 -22.03
N ARG A 500 46.44 23.23 -22.80
CA ARG A 500 45.98 23.02 -24.20
C ARG A 500 45.28 21.67 -24.60
N ASN A 501 44.48 21.59 -25.67
CA ASN A 501 44.35 22.50 -26.82
C ASN A 501 43.02 22.37 -27.61
N THR A 502 42.54 23.49 -28.17
CA THR A 502 41.78 23.64 -29.45
C THR A 502 40.45 22.87 -29.66
N ARG A 503 39.48 23.35 -30.47
CA ARG A 503 39.53 24.42 -31.49
C ARG A 503 38.20 25.18 -31.58
N THR A 504 38.37 26.42 -32.04
CA THR A 504 37.45 27.48 -32.51
C THR A 504 36.38 27.06 -33.54
N GLU A 505 35.43 27.89 -34.00
CA GLU A 505 35.25 29.37 -34.05
C GLU A 505 33.72 29.72 -33.94
N GLN A 506 33.27 30.78 -33.25
CA GLN A 506 33.00 32.18 -33.72
C GLN A 506 31.94 32.32 -34.85
N TYR A 507 31.13 33.38 -35.04
CA TYR A 507 30.71 34.64 -34.34
C TYR A 507 29.36 35.09 -34.99
N SER A 508 28.55 36.11 -34.62
CA SER A 508 28.49 37.13 -33.54
C SER A 508 27.01 37.56 -33.32
N LYS A 509 26.57 38.15 -32.19
CA LYS A 509 26.31 39.61 -31.94
C LYS A 509 25.58 40.36 -33.11
N ARG A 510 24.60 41.27 -32.89
CA ARG A 510 24.30 42.15 -31.73
C ARG A 510 22.83 42.69 -31.80
N SER A 511 22.27 43.11 -30.67
CA SER A 511 21.02 43.94 -30.52
C SER A 511 21.41 45.42 -30.29
N PRO A 512 20.53 46.42 -30.00
CA PRO A 512 19.06 46.61 -30.17
C PRO A 512 18.67 47.97 -30.85
N GLY A 513 17.37 48.33 -30.99
CA GLY A 513 16.96 49.75 -31.19
C GLY A 513 15.56 50.10 -31.77
N GLU A 514 14.74 50.82 -30.98
CA GLU A 514 13.78 51.91 -31.31
C GLU A 514 12.66 51.81 -32.40
N GLY A 515 11.41 51.68 -31.93
CA GLY A 515 10.35 52.72 -31.98
C GLY A 515 9.77 53.30 -33.31
N ARG A 516 8.44 53.16 -33.51
CA ARG A 516 7.55 54.22 -34.06
C ARG A 516 6.04 53.95 -33.90
N ARG A 517 5.24 55.02 -33.77
CA ARG A 517 3.76 55.05 -33.81
C ARG A 517 3.24 55.32 -35.23
N ALA A 518 2.06 54.81 -35.59
CA ALA A 518 1.05 55.48 -36.45
C ALA A 518 -0.29 54.71 -36.43
N ALA A 519 -1.41 55.38 -36.74
CA ALA A 519 -2.76 54.80 -36.73
C ALA A 519 -3.58 55.25 -37.96
N THR A 520 -4.52 54.39 -38.42
CA THR A 520 -5.64 54.72 -39.34
C THR A 520 -6.68 53.58 -39.24
N ALA A 521 -7.89 53.84 -38.73
CA ALA A 521 -9.12 54.24 -39.45
C ALA A 521 -9.83 53.07 -40.18
N LEU A 522 -10.97 52.57 -39.70
CA LEU A 522 -12.37 53.09 -39.81
C LEU A 522 -13.12 52.62 -41.09
N LYS A 523 -14.12 51.74 -40.93
CA LYS A 523 -15.36 51.78 -41.73
C LYS A 523 -16.54 51.09 -41.02
N ARG A 524 -17.61 51.85 -40.80
CA ARG A 524 -18.97 51.36 -40.53
C ARG A 524 -19.81 51.51 -41.81
N SER A 525 -20.82 50.66 -41.97
CA SER A 525 -22.09 51.03 -42.63
C SER A 525 -23.23 50.20 -42.04
N SER A 526 -24.43 50.79 -42.00
CA SER A 526 -25.58 50.40 -41.18
C SER A 526 -26.89 50.39 -42.00
N ILE A 527 -28.05 50.27 -41.33
CA ILE A 527 -29.46 50.40 -41.82
C ILE A 527 -30.02 49.05 -42.33
N GLY A 528 -31.27 48.62 -42.06
CA GLY A 528 -32.40 49.11 -41.22
C GLY A 528 -33.58 48.11 -41.36
N SER A 529 -34.30 47.71 -40.29
CA SER A 529 -35.55 48.31 -39.73
C SER A 529 -36.90 47.77 -40.29
N ALA A 530 -37.77 47.24 -39.39
CA ALA A 530 -39.22 46.93 -39.53
C ALA A 530 -39.64 45.83 -40.56
N GLY A 531 -40.79 45.12 -40.46
CA GLY A 531 -41.78 44.97 -39.37
C GLY A 531 -43.18 44.45 -39.85
N ILE A 532 -43.92 43.72 -38.99
CA ILE A 532 -45.41 43.54 -38.95
C ILE A 532 -46.13 42.60 -39.99
N GLY A 533 -47.04 41.75 -39.47
CA GLY A 533 -48.27 41.20 -40.12
C GLY A 533 -48.14 39.84 -40.84
N SER A 534 -49.02 38.82 -40.82
CA SER A 534 -50.42 38.52 -40.40
C SER A 534 -51.29 38.04 -41.60
N GLY A 535 -52.10 36.97 -41.46
CA GLY A 535 -53.02 36.43 -42.50
C GLY A 535 -52.56 35.04 -43.01
N ILE A 536 -53.16 33.87 -42.71
CA ILE A 536 -54.56 33.35 -42.65
C ILE A 536 -55.09 32.91 -44.04
N VAL A 537 -55.81 31.76 -44.06
CA VAL A 537 -56.66 31.15 -45.13
C VAL A 537 -55.94 30.25 -46.16
N ASP A 538 -56.46 29.10 -46.64
CA ASP A 538 -57.33 28.00 -46.10
C ASP A 538 -57.45 26.88 -47.19
N ASP A 539 -58.03 25.74 -46.83
CA ASP A 539 -58.81 24.79 -47.66
C ASP A 539 -58.08 23.96 -48.77
N GLY A 540 -58.23 22.63 -48.86
CA GLY A 540 -58.85 21.66 -47.93
C GLY A 540 -59.10 20.26 -48.53
N SER A 541 -59.52 19.31 -47.66
CA SER A 541 -60.22 18.04 -47.96
C SER A 541 -59.42 16.92 -48.70
N GLN A 542 -59.59 15.59 -48.46
CA GLN A 542 -60.54 14.79 -47.67
C GLN A 542 -59.89 13.56 -46.97
N GLU A 543 -60.40 13.22 -45.77
CA GLU A 543 -60.88 11.91 -45.25
C GLU A 543 -60.29 10.58 -45.81
N HIS A 544 -59.93 9.58 -45.00
CA HIS A 544 -60.78 8.94 -43.97
C HIS A 544 -59.99 8.20 -42.85
N ASP A 545 -60.75 7.72 -41.86
CA ASP A 545 -60.37 7.28 -40.51
C ASP A 545 -59.86 5.83 -40.37
N ASP A 546 -59.10 5.56 -39.30
CA ASP A 546 -59.55 4.67 -38.21
C ASP A 546 -58.66 4.86 -36.96
N ALA A 547 -59.26 4.76 -35.76
CA ALA A 547 -58.69 5.31 -34.51
C ALA A 547 -58.31 4.25 -33.45
N ALA A 548 -57.39 4.63 -32.55
CA ALA A 548 -57.30 4.14 -31.16
C ALA A 548 -56.29 4.96 -30.31
N ASP A 549 -56.79 6.02 -29.68
CA ASP A 549 -56.47 6.52 -28.33
C ASP A 549 -55.01 6.48 -27.80
N VAL A 550 -54.39 7.66 -27.79
CA VAL A 550 -53.31 8.03 -26.85
C VAL A 550 -53.66 9.38 -26.25
N GLU A 551 -54.11 9.40 -25.00
CA GLU A 551 -54.22 10.66 -24.24
C GLU A 551 -52.84 11.16 -23.85
N ALA A 552 -52.62 12.46 -24.04
CA ALA A 552 -51.48 13.19 -23.51
C ALA A 552 -52.01 14.25 -22.56
N GLU A 553 -51.55 14.24 -21.30
CA GLU A 553 -51.68 15.40 -20.42
C GLU A 553 -50.32 16.00 -20.12
N GLN A 554 -50.33 17.34 -20.02
CA GLN A 554 -49.21 18.16 -19.63
C GLN A 554 -49.31 18.41 -18.14
N ASP A 555 -48.24 18.13 -17.39
CA ASP A 555 -47.97 18.82 -16.12
C ASP A 555 -46.51 19.30 -16.20
N VAL A 556 -46.24 20.61 -16.20
CA VAL A 556 -46.35 21.53 -15.05
C VAL A 556 -45.31 21.17 -13.99
N PHE A 557 -44.45 22.15 -13.73
CA PHE A 557 -43.25 22.05 -12.91
C PHE A 557 -43.65 22.08 -11.43
N ASP A 558 -43.50 20.97 -10.71
CA ASP A 558 -43.67 20.95 -9.25
C ASP A 558 -42.31 20.74 -8.55
N MET A 559 -41.99 21.64 -7.62
CA MET A 559 -40.76 21.62 -6.82
C MET A 559 -41.07 21.04 -5.43
N THR A 560 -40.89 19.74 -5.26
CA THR A 560 -40.95 19.11 -3.95
C THR A 560 -39.56 19.05 -3.31
N HIS A 561 -39.26 20.08 -2.53
CA HIS A 561 -38.28 19.97 -1.44
C HIS A 561 -38.79 18.98 -0.39
N THR A 562 -37.95 18.04 0.04
CA THR A 562 -38.16 17.26 1.27
C THR A 562 -37.02 17.51 2.25
N SER A 563 -37.13 18.65 2.95
CA SER A 563 -36.48 18.85 4.23
C SER A 563 -37.08 17.87 5.25
N PHE A 564 -36.23 17.19 6.00
CA PHE A 564 -36.63 16.62 7.29
C PHE A 564 -36.15 17.58 8.38
N ASP A 565 -37.11 18.31 8.96
CA ASP A 565 -36.92 18.97 10.25
C ASP A 565 -36.74 17.88 11.33
N ASP A 566 -35.83 18.13 12.28
CA ASP A 566 -35.95 17.57 13.63
C ASP A 566 -35.54 18.67 14.60
N ASP A 567 -36.53 19.25 15.27
CA ASP A 567 -36.37 20.39 16.16
C ASP A 567 -37.38 20.24 17.31
N ARG A 568 -36.94 20.55 18.54
CA ARG A 568 -37.57 20.30 19.87
C ARG A 568 -37.37 18.87 20.42
N TYR A 569 -36.94 18.71 21.66
CA TYR A 569 -37.19 19.57 22.81
C TYR A 569 -35.95 20.02 23.57
N ASP A 570 -35.80 21.34 23.73
CA ASP A 570 -35.10 21.95 24.86
C ASP A 570 -35.94 21.87 26.13
N LEU A 571 -35.28 21.65 27.27
CA LEU A 571 -35.75 22.09 28.58
C LEU A 571 -34.53 22.58 29.38
N ASP A 572 -34.33 23.89 29.39
CA ASP A 572 -33.41 24.57 30.31
C ASP A 572 -33.82 24.32 31.77
N PHE A 573 -32.82 24.13 32.64
CA PHE A 573 -32.93 24.44 34.05
C PHE A 573 -31.55 24.77 34.64
N ASP A 574 -31.16 26.04 34.56
CA ASP A 574 -30.16 26.62 35.46
C ASP A 574 -30.78 26.84 36.84
N LEU A 575 -30.14 26.37 37.91
CA LEU A 575 -30.18 27.00 39.24
C LEU A 575 -28.94 26.61 40.08
N ASP A 576 -28.11 27.63 40.30
CA ASP A 576 -27.34 27.99 41.51
C ASP A 576 -26.55 26.96 42.34
N PHE A 577 -25.28 27.31 42.55
CA PHE A 577 -24.51 26.96 43.75
C PHE A 577 -25.01 27.79 44.94
N ASP A 578 -25.27 27.17 46.10
CA ASP A 578 -24.78 27.70 47.37
C ASP A 578 -24.74 26.67 48.53
N ASP A 579 -23.95 27.07 49.53
CA ASP A 579 -23.35 26.41 50.71
C ASP A 579 -24.20 25.53 51.68
N ALA A 580 -23.49 24.99 52.69
CA ALA A 580 -23.93 24.52 54.03
C ALA A 580 -24.17 23.01 54.31
N SER A 581 -23.08 22.36 54.76
CA SER A 581 -22.98 21.51 55.97
C SER A 581 -24.03 20.42 56.31
N ALA A 582 -23.59 19.14 56.40
CA ALA A 582 -23.64 18.31 57.64
C ALA A 582 -23.16 16.84 57.41
N THR A 583 -22.28 16.35 58.30
CA THR A 583 -22.21 14.98 58.93
C THR A 583 -22.98 13.80 58.30
N ASP A 584 -22.46 12.57 58.16
CA ASP A 584 -21.41 11.84 58.92
C ASP A 584 -20.82 10.61 58.17
N ASP A 585 -19.79 10.00 58.77
CA ASP A 585 -19.33 8.59 58.67
C ASP A 585 -18.64 8.00 57.41
N TRP A 586 -17.30 8.17 57.40
CA TRP A 586 -16.26 7.11 57.42
C TRP A 586 -16.51 5.72 56.80
N VAL A 587 -15.63 5.29 55.88
CA VAL A 587 -14.54 4.29 56.10
C VAL A 587 -13.49 4.42 54.97
N ASP A 588 -12.22 4.60 55.33
CA ASP A 588 -11.06 4.58 54.41
C ASP A 588 -10.39 3.18 54.33
N PRO A 589 -9.68 2.85 53.23
CA PRO A 589 -8.94 1.59 53.07
C PRO A 589 -7.52 1.65 53.71
N PRO A 590 -6.92 0.50 54.06
CA PRO A 590 -5.56 0.47 54.62
C PRO A 590 -4.48 0.56 53.51
N ASP A 591 -3.57 1.53 53.67
CA ASP A 591 -2.28 1.61 53.00
C ASP A 591 -1.20 1.12 53.98
N GLU A 592 -0.46 0.05 53.65
CA GLU A 592 0.67 -0.40 54.47
C GLU A 592 1.89 -0.74 53.61
N ARG A 593 2.99 -0.08 53.95
CA ARG A 593 4.34 -0.31 53.40
C ARG A 593 5.02 -1.41 54.23
N ASP A 594 6.20 -1.82 53.77
CA ASP A 594 7.12 -2.77 54.41
C ASP A 594 6.73 -4.27 54.37
N ARG A 595 7.01 -4.92 53.23
CA ARG A 595 7.74 -6.20 53.17
C ARG A 595 8.27 -6.53 51.77
#